data_AF-A0AB39XEZ5-F1
#
_entry.id   AF-A0AB39XEZ5-F1
#
_cell.length_a   1.000
_cell.length_b   1.000
_cell.length_c   1.000
_cell.angle_alpha   90.00
_cell.angle_beta   90.00
_cell.angle_gamma   90.00
#
_symmetry.space_group_name_H-M   'P 1'
#
loop_
_entity.id
_entity.type
_entity.pdbx_description
1 polymer ?
#
loop_
_entity_poly.entity_id
_entity_poly.type
_entity_poly.pdbx_seq_one_letter_code
_entity_poly.pdbx_strand_id
1 'polypeptide(L)'
;MEIVEAGLILVTLDDERVFSGKISFEDLIISIAKMSRANEESARKSDRLSQAWKAKRSVIGQKKLTARCPSWLRLTSDRMGFEVAEDHAAVVRRIFDEAASGIGTFTIVRRLNEEGIPTFTGKGGWQNSTVNKILSGAAAVGTFQPNRMEGGKRTPDGDPIRNYFPRIVSQVVFEAAQRGRLERKTKPEQGRKGSGGPKGKHFTNLFSKLAVCDYCGKPMHYQNKGTPPKGQSYLVCSKALRNDGCEMIGRWRYDQFEIDVLVLRRTA
;
A
#
# COMPACT_ATOMS: atom_id res chain seq x y z
N MET A 1 32.63 -27.49 6.10
CA MET A 1 32.08 -28.81 6.46
C MET A 1 31.63 -28.87 7.91
N GLU A 2 32.06 -27.92 8.74
CA GLU A 2 31.68 -27.75 10.15
C GLU A 2 30.18 -27.90 10.46
N ILE A 3 29.27 -27.42 9.59
CA ILE A 3 27.82 -27.51 9.83
C ILE A 3 27.33 -28.97 9.89
N VAL A 4 27.75 -29.81 8.93
CA VAL A 4 27.30 -31.21 8.88
C VAL A 4 28.14 -32.12 9.78
N GLU A 5 29.42 -31.75 10.00
CA GLU A 5 30.29 -32.37 11.00
C GLU A 5 29.80 -32.12 12.45
N ALA A 6 29.08 -31.02 12.69
CA ALA A 6 28.38 -30.75 13.94
C ALA A 6 27.10 -31.59 14.14
N GLY A 7 26.83 -32.56 13.25
CA GLY A 7 25.67 -33.46 13.32
C GLY A 7 24.38 -32.89 12.74
N LEU A 8 24.42 -31.73 12.08
CA LEU A 8 23.25 -31.13 11.44
C LEU A 8 23.01 -31.73 10.05
N ILE A 9 21.76 -32.02 9.73
CA ILE A 9 21.33 -32.55 8.43
C ILE A 9 20.99 -31.38 7.53
N LEU A 10 21.69 -31.25 6.39
CA LEU A 10 21.39 -30.25 5.38
C LEU A 10 20.54 -30.89 4.28
N VAL A 11 19.37 -30.33 3.99
CA VAL A 11 18.46 -30.83 2.95
C VAL A 11 18.29 -29.77 1.87
N THR A 12 18.56 -30.12 0.62
CA THR A 12 18.28 -29.27 -0.55
C THR A 12 17.02 -29.77 -1.23
N LEU A 13 15.98 -28.92 -1.24
CA LEU A 13 14.66 -29.28 -1.76
C LEU A 13 14.59 -29.27 -3.30
N ASP A 14 15.48 -28.53 -3.96
CA ASP A 14 15.47 -28.38 -5.42
C ASP A 14 15.94 -29.64 -6.15
N ASP A 15 16.86 -30.39 -5.54
CA ASP A 15 17.39 -31.65 -6.07
C ASP A 15 17.16 -32.84 -5.12
N GLU A 16 16.32 -32.66 -4.10
CA GLU A 16 15.92 -33.66 -3.10
C GLU A 16 17.09 -34.39 -2.42
N ARG A 17 18.21 -33.69 -2.22
CA ARG A 17 19.42 -34.29 -1.60
C ARG A 17 19.46 -34.04 -0.10
N VAL A 18 19.87 -35.08 0.63
CA VAL A 18 20.08 -35.06 2.07
C VAL A 18 21.57 -35.26 2.34
N PHE A 19 22.18 -34.28 2.99
CA PHE A 19 23.57 -34.27 3.37
C PHE A 19 23.67 -34.49 4.89
N SER A 20 24.14 -35.66 5.30
CA SER A 20 24.34 -36.04 6.71
C SER A 20 25.68 -36.76 6.90
N GLY A 21 26.37 -36.49 8.00
CA GLY A 21 27.67 -37.12 8.29
C GLY A 21 28.78 -36.76 7.29
N LYS A 22 29.43 -37.77 6.69
CA LYS A 22 30.48 -37.56 5.67
C LYS A 22 29.87 -37.28 4.31
N ILE A 23 29.87 -36.02 3.92
CA ILE A 23 29.40 -35.58 2.60
C ILE A 23 30.44 -35.94 1.52
N SER A 24 29.98 -36.53 0.40
CA SER A 24 30.78 -36.61 -0.82
C SER A 24 31.01 -35.22 -1.39
N PHE A 25 32.29 -34.84 -1.54
CA PHE A 25 32.68 -33.54 -2.12
C PHE A 25 32.08 -33.34 -3.52
N GLU A 26 31.97 -34.41 -4.30
CA GLU A 26 31.36 -34.42 -5.63
C GLU A 26 29.88 -34.02 -5.58
N ASP A 27 29.12 -34.56 -4.63
CA ASP A 27 27.69 -34.27 -4.49
C ASP A 27 27.43 -32.83 -4.06
N LEU A 28 28.28 -32.29 -3.19
CA LEU A 28 28.22 -30.89 -2.79
C LEU A 28 28.54 -29.96 -3.97
N ILE A 29 29.56 -30.29 -4.77
CA ILE A 29 29.88 -29.55 -5.99
C ILE A 29 28.71 -29.55 -6.97
N ILE A 30 28.05 -30.70 -7.18
CA ILE A 30 26.90 -30.81 -8.08
C ILE A 30 25.76 -29.89 -7.61
N SER A 31 25.42 -29.91 -6.33
CA SER A 31 24.37 -29.03 -5.79
C SER A 31 24.77 -27.55 -5.85
N ILE A 32 26.02 -27.20 -5.58
CA ILE A 32 26.53 -25.82 -5.76
C ILE A 32 26.47 -25.39 -7.23
N ALA A 33 26.86 -26.26 -8.17
CA ALA A 33 26.82 -25.96 -9.60
C ALA A 33 25.37 -25.76 -10.09
N LYS A 34 24.42 -26.57 -9.61
CA LYS A 34 22.98 -26.38 -9.88
C LYS A 34 22.48 -25.04 -9.33
N MET A 35 22.80 -24.72 -8.08
CA MET A 35 22.45 -23.43 -7.46
C MET A 35 23.08 -22.24 -8.19
N SER A 36 24.34 -22.35 -8.61
CA SER A 36 25.03 -21.34 -9.41
C SER A 36 24.34 -21.12 -10.75
N ARG A 37 23.96 -22.19 -11.45
CA ARG A 37 23.21 -22.12 -12.70
C ARG A 37 21.84 -21.47 -12.52
N ALA A 38 21.11 -21.81 -11.46
CA ALA A 38 19.83 -21.18 -11.13
C ALA A 38 19.98 -19.67 -10.85
N ASN A 39 21.05 -19.27 -10.16
CA ASN A 39 21.39 -17.87 -9.92
C ASN A 39 21.74 -17.14 -11.23
N GLU A 40 22.59 -17.73 -12.08
CA GLU A 40 22.94 -17.16 -13.38
C GLU A 40 21.71 -17.01 -14.30
N GLU A 41 20.81 -17.98 -14.32
CA GLU A 41 19.58 -17.88 -15.09
C GLU A 41 18.68 -16.76 -14.58
N SER A 42 18.60 -16.60 -13.26
CA SER A 42 17.86 -15.51 -12.62
C SER A 42 18.48 -14.14 -12.96
N ALA A 43 19.81 -14.04 -12.93
CA ALA A 43 20.56 -12.84 -13.33
C ALA A 43 20.37 -12.51 -14.82
N ARG A 44 20.48 -13.51 -15.71
CA ARG A 44 20.24 -13.36 -17.16
C ARG A 44 18.81 -12.92 -17.46
N LYS A 45 17.81 -13.46 -16.75
CA LYS A 45 16.41 -13.05 -16.92
C LYS A 45 16.21 -11.60 -16.45
N SER A 46 16.82 -11.22 -15.33
CA SER A 46 16.81 -9.84 -14.84
C SER A 46 17.43 -8.88 -15.86
N ASP A 47 18.59 -9.21 -16.42
CA ASP A 47 19.27 -8.39 -17.41
C ASP A 47 18.45 -8.25 -18.71
N ARG A 48 17.93 -9.37 -19.25
CA ARG A 48 17.03 -9.34 -20.42
C ARG A 48 15.80 -8.48 -20.19
N LEU A 49 15.20 -8.56 -19.00
CA LEU A 49 14.07 -7.70 -18.63
C LEU A 49 14.50 -6.22 -18.58
N SER A 50 15.64 -5.92 -17.96
CA SER A 50 16.20 -4.57 -17.89
C SER A 50 16.44 -3.97 -19.28
N GLN A 51 17.06 -4.73 -20.18
CA GLN A 51 17.29 -4.33 -21.57
C GLN A 51 15.97 -4.10 -22.32
N ALA A 52 14.98 -4.99 -22.17
CA ALA A 52 13.67 -4.83 -22.78
C ALA A 52 12.94 -3.58 -22.27
N TRP A 53 13.06 -3.25 -20.97
CA TRP A 53 12.51 -2.01 -20.43
C TRP A 53 13.26 -0.78 -20.93
N LYS A 54 14.59 -0.84 -21.09
CA LYS A 54 15.38 0.25 -21.68
C LYS A 54 14.96 0.54 -23.12
N ALA A 55 14.80 -0.50 -23.94
CA ALA A 55 14.31 -0.38 -25.32
C ALA A 55 12.87 0.16 -25.40
N LYS A 56 11.98 -0.25 -24.48
CA LYS A 56 10.63 0.33 -24.40
C LYS A 56 10.63 1.81 -23.99
N ARG A 57 11.61 2.24 -23.20
CA ARG A 57 11.73 3.63 -22.76
C ARG A 57 12.28 4.56 -23.84
N SER A 58 13.17 4.07 -24.71
CA SER A 58 13.71 4.90 -25.80
C SER A 58 12.65 5.30 -26.84
N VAL A 59 11.51 4.61 -26.90
CA VAL A 59 10.38 4.93 -27.79
C VAL A 59 9.23 5.69 -27.10
N ILE A 60 9.46 6.22 -25.88
CA ILE A 60 8.50 7.08 -25.18
C ILE A 60 8.37 8.41 -25.94
N GLY A 61 7.38 8.47 -26.81
CA GLY A 61 7.15 9.58 -27.75
C GLY A 61 6.41 9.08 -28.99
N GLN A 62 6.71 7.86 -29.42
CA GLN A 62 5.98 7.17 -30.50
C GLN A 62 4.87 6.29 -29.94
N LYS A 63 5.12 5.56 -28.84
CA LYS A 63 4.11 4.71 -28.18
C LYS A 63 4.09 4.89 -26.68
N LYS A 64 2.92 4.73 -26.05
CA LYS A 64 2.81 4.72 -24.60
C LYS A 64 3.45 3.44 -24.03
N LEU A 65 4.23 3.62 -22.95
CA LEU A 65 5.10 2.60 -22.37
C LEU A 65 4.34 1.35 -21.89
N THR A 66 3.20 1.55 -21.22
CA THR A 66 2.39 0.47 -20.64
C THR A 66 0.91 0.73 -20.81
N ALA A 67 0.11 -0.34 -20.85
CA ALA A 67 -1.34 -0.23 -20.78
C ALA A 67 -1.84 0.17 -19.38
N ARG A 68 -1.03 -0.08 -18.36
CA ARG A 68 -1.32 0.36 -17.00
C ARG A 68 -1.20 1.87 -16.91
N CYS A 69 -2.29 2.53 -16.57
CA CYS A 69 -2.39 3.97 -16.35
C CYS A 69 -3.17 4.24 -15.04
N PRO A 70 -3.16 5.47 -14.53
CA PRO A 70 -4.04 5.88 -13.44
C PRO A 70 -5.50 5.52 -13.73
N SER A 71 -6.26 5.19 -12.69
CA SER A 71 -7.63 4.68 -12.83
C SER A 71 -8.63 5.65 -13.49
N TRP A 72 -8.30 6.94 -13.56
CA TRP A 72 -9.11 7.96 -14.25
C TRP A 72 -8.73 8.12 -15.73
N LEU A 73 -7.86 7.26 -16.26
CA LEU A 73 -7.43 7.25 -17.65
C LEU A 73 -7.65 5.87 -18.25
N ARG A 74 -7.89 5.84 -19.57
CA ARG A 74 -7.95 4.63 -20.39
C ARG A 74 -6.96 4.75 -21.52
N LEU A 75 -6.14 3.73 -21.77
CA LEU A 75 -5.29 3.71 -22.95
C LEU A 75 -6.17 3.60 -24.21
N THR A 76 -5.90 4.44 -25.20
CA THR A 76 -6.55 4.34 -26.52
C THR A 76 -6.21 3.01 -27.20
N SER A 77 -7.08 2.52 -28.09
CA SER A 77 -6.89 1.26 -28.81
C SER A 77 -5.61 1.26 -29.66
N ASP A 78 -5.27 2.40 -30.24
CA ASP A 78 -4.04 2.63 -31.02
C ASP A 78 -2.76 2.67 -30.15
N ARG A 79 -2.90 2.73 -28.82
CA ARG A 79 -1.81 2.90 -27.82
C ARG A 79 -0.99 4.19 -27.97
N MET A 80 -1.51 5.18 -28.70
CA MET A 80 -0.86 6.47 -28.94
C MET A 80 -1.18 7.49 -27.84
N GLY A 81 -2.31 7.31 -27.14
CA GLY A 81 -2.84 8.30 -26.20
C GLY A 81 -3.53 7.70 -24.99
N PHE A 82 -4.14 8.59 -24.20
CA PHE A 82 -5.02 8.24 -23.10
C PHE A 82 -6.30 9.06 -23.21
N GLU A 83 -7.43 8.38 -23.06
CA GLU A 83 -8.74 9.00 -22.88
C GLU A 83 -8.99 9.22 -21.38
N VAL A 84 -9.67 10.32 -21.04
CA VAL A 84 -10.06 10.61 -19.66
C VAL A 84 -11.38 9.90 -19.37
N ALA A 85 -11.40 9.06 -18.33
CA ALA A 85 -12.63 8.47 -17.82
C ALA A 85 -13.26 9.49 -16.86
N GLU A 86 -14.21 10.28 -17.36
CA GLU A 86 -14.66 11.48 -16.64
C GLU A 86 -15.31 11.20 -15.29
N ASP A 87 -16.04 10.08 -15.15
CA ASP A 87 -16.63 9.68 -13.87
C ASP A 87 -15.57 9.55 -12.76
N HIS A 88 -14.43 8.94 -13.10
CA HIS A 88 -13.31 8.80 -12.16
C HIS A 88 -12.51 10.09 -12.02
N ALA A 89 -12.32 10.84 -13.11
CA ALA A 89 -11.57 12.09 -13.09
C ALA A 89 -12.27 13.17 -12.26
N ALA A 90 -13.60 13.25 -12.29
CA ALA A 90 -14.40 14.15 -11.46
C ALA A 90 -14.13 13.91 -9.96
N VAL A 91 -14.09 12.65 -9.52
CA VAL A 91 -13.76 12.30 -8.14
C VAL A 91 -12.32 12.70 -7.79
N VAL A 92 -11.37 12.53 -8.71
CA VAL A 92 -9.98 12.95 -8.50
C VAL A 92 -9.87 14.48 -8.36
N ARG A 93 -10.53 15.25 -9.24
CA ARG A 93 -10.57 16.73 -9.15
C ARG A 93 -11.08 17.16 -7.79
N ARG A 94 -12.23 16.63 -7.36
CA ARG A 94 -12.80 16.87 -6.04
C ARG A 94 -11.83 16.56 -4.90
N ILE A 95 -11.15 15.40 -4.95
CA ILE A 95 -10.14 15.03 -3.94
C ILE A 95 -9.03 16.10 -3.85
N PHE A 96 -8.56 16.59 -5.00
CA PHE A 96 -7.54 17.63 -5.06
C PHE A 96 -8.05 18.98 -4.55
N ASP A 97 -9.27 19.39 -4.92
CA ASP A 97 -9.88 20.64 -4.48
C ASP A 97 -10.12 20.65 -2.96
N GLU A 98 -10.64 19.55 -2.41
CA GLU A 98 -10.82 19.40 -0.96
C GLU A 98 -9.47 19.46 -0.23
N ALA A 99 -8.45 18.78 -0.76
CA ALA A 99 -7.11 18.78 -0.17
C ALA A 99 -6.43 20.16 -0.26
N ALA A 100 -6.59 20.88 -1.38
CA ALA A 100 -6.11 22.24 -1.57
C ALA A 100 -6.80 23.23 -0.63
N SER A 101 -8.07 22.98 -0.30
CA SER A 101 -8.83 23.73 0.71
C SER A 101 -8.47 23.37 2.16
N GLY A 102 -7.43 22.56 2.38
CA GLY A 102 -6.96 22.19 3.72
C GLY A 102 -7.66 20.99 4.36
N ILE A 103 -8.58 20.32 3.66
CA ILE A 103 -9.30 19.17 4.21
C ILE A 103 -8.35 17.96 4.30
N GLY A 104 -8.35 17.32 5.47
CA GLY A 104 -7.51 16.16 5.74
C GLY A 104 -7.97 14.91 5.00
N THR A 105 -7.02 14.05 4.60
CA THR A 105 -7.29 12.80 3.85
C THR A 105 -8.31 11.89 4.54
N PHE A 106 -8.28 11.81 5.87
CA PHE A 106 -9.26 11.04 6.64
C PHE A 106 -10.69 11.56 6.44
N THR A 107 -10.87 12.89 6.48
CA THR A 107 -12.16 13.54 6.27
C THR A 107 -12.64 13.37 4.84
N ILE A 108 -11.76 13.51 3.85
CA ILE A 108 -12.07 13.27 2.43
C ILE A 108 -12.58 11.84 2.24
N VAL A 109 -11.85 10.84 2.76
CA VAL A 109 -12.27 9.43 2.69
C VAL A 109 -13.61 9.20 3.36
N ARG A 110 -13.83 9.81 4.54
CA ARG A 110 -15.09 9.68 5.26
C ARG A 110 -16.26 10.20 4.42
N ARG A 111 -16.13 11.42 3.87
CA ARG A 111 -17.16 12.04 3.01
C ARG A 111 -17.47 11.20 1.79
N LEU A 112 -16.44 10.74 1.06
CA LEU A 112 -16.62 9.89 -0.11
C LEU A 112 -17.41 8.60 0.21
N ASN A 113 -17.16 8.00 1.38
CA ASN A 113 -17.87 6.80 1.83
C ASN A 113 -19.29 7.11 2.37
N GLU A 114 -19.46 8.21 3.10
CA GLU A 114 -20.76 8.67 3.61
C GLU A 114 -21.73 9.00 2.46
N GLU A 115 -21.21 9.57 1.38
CA GLU A 115 -21.97 9.92 0.17
C GLU A 115 -22.14 8.74 -0.80
N GLY A 116 -21.59 7.56 -0.47
CA GLY A 116 -21.73 6.37 -1.31
C GLY A 116 -20.98 6.43 -2.64
N ILE A 117 -19.96 7.27 -2.77
CA ILE A 117 -19.17 7.38 -4.01
C ILE A 117 -18.38 6.09 -4.23
N PRO A 118 -18.58 5.38 -5.36
CA PRO A 118 -17.88 4.12 -5.62
C PRO A 118 -16.38 4.34 -5.75
N THR A 119 -15.60 3.35 -5.31
CA THR A 119 -14.16 3.31 -5.60
C THR A 119 -13.93 3.01 -7.08
N PHE A 120 -12.73 3.27 -7.59
CA PHE A 120 -12.40 2.98 -9.00
C PHE A 120 -12.52 1.50 -9.41
N THR A 121 -12.56 0.59 -8.44
CA THR A 121 -12.77 -0.85 -8.67
C THR A 121 -14.24 -1.26 -8.50
N GLY A 122 -15.11 -0.35 -8.08
CA GLY A 122 -16.51 -0.62 -7.72
C GLY A 122 -16.68 -1.54 -6.51
N LYS A 123 -15.61 -1.80 -5.76
CA LYS A 123 -15.57 -2.80 -4.69
C LYS A 123 -15.04 -2.16 -3.41
N GLY A 124 -15.81 -2.29 -2.34
CA GLY A 124 -15.47 -1.74 -1.03
C GLY A 124 -15.48 -0.22 -0.97
N GLY A 125 -15.29 0.32 0.23
CA GLY A 125 -15.17 1.76 0.47
C GLY A 125 -13.76 2.32 0.27
N TRP A 126 -13.68 3.64 0.05
CA TRP A 126 -12.45 4.42 -0.04
C TRP A 126 -11.56 4.21 1.18
N GLN A 127 -10.26 4.18 0.91
CA GLN A 127 -9.21 4.01 1.93
C GLN A 127 -8.24 5.20 1.91
N ASN A 128 -7.69 5.52 3.08
CA ASN A 128 -6.68 6.56 3.25
C ASN A 128 -5.44 6.35 2.38
N SER A 129 -5.02 5.09 2.20
CA SER A 129 -3.88 4.72 1.34
C SER A 129 -4.12 5.11 -0.12
N THR A 130 -5.32 4.83 -0.63
CA THR A 130 -5.72 5.14 -2.01
C THR A 130 -5.75 6.65 -2.23
N VAL A 131 -6.45 7.40 -1.38
CA VAL A 131 -6.53 8.87 -1.51
C VAL A 131 -5.14 9.51 -1.35
N ASN A 132 -4.31 9.03 -0.43
CA ASN A 132 -2.94 9.53 -0.29
C ASN A 132 -2.09 9.29 -1.54
N LYS A 133 -2.27 8.14 -2.20
CA LYS A 133 -1.55 7.78 -3.43
C LYS A 133 -1.99 8.64 -4.61
N ILE A 134 -3.29 8.95 -4.71
CA ILE A 134 -3.83 9.90 -5.70
C ILE A 134 -3.20 11.27 -5.47
N LEU A 135 -3.30 11.79 -4.24
CA LEU A 135 -2.77 13.11 -3.90
C LEU A 135 -1.26 13.21 -4.08
N SER A 136 -0.47 12.15 -3.84
CA SER A 136 0.98 12.21 -4.07
C SER A 136 1.40 12.03 -5.54
N GLY A 137 0.49 11.60 -6.41
CA GLY A 137 0.83 11.21 -7.77
C GLY A 137 0.83 12.39 -8.73
N ALA A 138 1.98 12.70 -9.34
CA ALA A 138 2.11 13.74 -10.37
C ALA A 138 1.39 13.41 -11.70
N ALA A 139 0.76 12.23 -11.80
CA ALA A 139 -0.02 11.85 -12.97
C ALA A 139 -1.25 12.75 -13.19
N ALA A 140 -1.81 13.33 -12.11
CA ALA A 140 -2.96 14.25 -12.22
C ALA A 140 -2.61 15.55 -12.97
N VAL A 141 -1.33 15.98 -12.90
CA VAL A 141 -0.79 17.13 -13.64
C VAL A 141 -0.08 16.72 -14.94
N GLY A 142 -0.27 15.47 -15.38
CA GLY A 142 0.23 14.98 -16.66
C GLY A 142 1.64 14.39 -16.64
N THR A 143 2.28 14.28 -15.47
CA THR A 143 3.68 13.85 -15.36
C THR A 143 3.79 12.35 -15.04
N PHE A 144 4.68 11.66 -15.76
CA PHE A 144 5.01 10.26 -15.52
C PHE A 144 6.46 10.11 -15.06
N GLN A 145 6.67 9.48 -13.90
CA GLN A 145 8.00 9.11 -13.42
C GLN A 145 8.23 7.61 -13.65
N PRO A 146 9.11 7.23 -14.58
CA PRO A 146 9.58 5.86 -14.67
C PRO A 146 10.30 5.49 -13.37
N ASN A 147 10.09 4.26 -12.90
CA ASN A 147 10.79 3.70 -11.76
C ASN A 147 11.44 2.38 -12.15
N ARG A 148 12.57 2.06 -11.51
CA ARG A 148 13.22 0.75 -11.55
C ARG A 148 13.19 0.12 -10.17
N MET A 149 13.39 -1.19 -10.11
CA MET A 149 13.54 -1.90 -8.84
C MET A 149 15.02 -2.09 -8.55
N GLU A 150 15.49 -1.60 -7.41
CA GLU A 150 16.89 -1.64 -6.99
C GLU A 150 16.93 -2.06 -5.53
N GLY A 151 17.54 -3.21 -5.23
CA GLY A 151 17.56 -3.78 -3.88
C GLY A 151 16.17 -4.00 -3.27
N GLY A 152 15.17 -4.36 -4.08
CA GLY A 152 13.78 -4.55 -3.65
C GLY A 152 13.00 -3.24 -3.39
N LYS A 153 13.60 -2.08 -3.63
CA LYS A 153 12.95 -0.77 -3.52
C LYS A 153 12.73 -0.16 -4.89
N ARG A 154 11.61 0.58 -5.05
CA ARG A 154 11.35 1.35 -6.26
C ARG A 154 12.10 2.67 -6.21
N THR A 155 13.04 2.85 -7.13
CA THR A 155 13.81 4.09 -7.30
C THR A 155 13.43 4.77 -8.61
N PRO A 156 13.36 6.12 -8.66
CA PRO A 156 13.19 6.86 -9.92
C PRO A 156 14.27 6.48 -10.93
N ASP A 157 13.87 6.30 -12.19
CA ASP A 157 14.76 5.91 -13.29
C ASP A 157 14.68 6.96 -14.40
N GLY A 158 15.62 7.92 -14.36
CA GLY A 158 15.67 9.08 -15.25
C GLY A 158 14.71 10.22 -14.87
N ASP A 159 14.61 11.21 -15.75
CA ASP A 159 13.83 12.42 -15.51
C ASP A 159 12.30 12.20 -15.62
N PRO A 160 11.50 12.97 -14.87
CA PRO A 160 10.05 12.96 -15.02
C PRO A 160 9.62 13.39 -16.43
N ILE A 161 8.80 12.56 -17.07
CA ILE A 161 8.28 12.81 -18.42
C ILE A 161 7.02 13.67 -18.28
N ARG A 162 7.15 14.95 -18.62
CA ARG A 162 6.04 15.92 -18.61
C ARG A 162 5.11 15.66 -19.79
N ASN A 163 3.84 16.06 -19.66
CA ASN A 163 2.80 15.93 -20.70
C ASN A 163 2.59 14.49 -21.20
N TYR A 164 2.94 13.50 -20.38
CA TYR A 164 2.78 12.09 -20.73
C TYR A 164 1.31 11.65 -20.63
N PHE A 165 0.61 12.15 -19.61
CA PHE A 165 -0.83 11.94 -19.40
C PHE A 165 -1.62 13.22 -19.66
N PRO A 166 -2.91 13.11 -20.05
CA PRO A 166 -3.84 14.24 -20.00
C PRO A 166 -3.88 14.83 -18.58
N ARG A 167 -3.78 16.16 -18.47
CA ARG A 167 -3.92 16.82 -17.18
C ARG A 167 -5.40 16.87 -16.81
N ILE A 168 -5.71 16.48 -15.58
CA ILE A 168 -7.06 16.61 -15.02
C ILE A 168 -7.13 17.65 -13.91
N VAL A 169 -5.97 18.06 -13.38
CA VAL A 169 -5.82 19.06 -12.32
C VAL A 169 -4.73 20.06 -12.73
N SER A 170 -4.91 21.34 -12.39
CA SER A 170 -3.92 22.37 -12.65
C SER A 170 -2.70 22.24 -11.74
N GLN A 171 -1.56 22.77 -12.19
CA GLN A 171 -0.33 22.76 -11.38
C GLN A 171 -0.54 23.47 -10.03
N VAL A 172 -1.29 24.58 -10.03
CA VAL A 172 -1.60 25.39 -8.84
C VAL A 172 -2.37 24.58 -7.79
N VAL A 173 -3.42 23.85 -8.21
CA VAL A 173 -4.22 23.03 -7.28
C VAL A 173 -3.39 21.87 -6.73
N PHE A 174 -2.57 21.23 -7.57
CA PHE A 174 -1.69 20.15 -7.14
C PHE A 174 -0.68 20.61 -6.09
N GLU A 175 -0.05 21.76 -6.29
CA GLU A 175 0.91 22.36 -5.37
C GLU A 175 0.25 22.80 -4.07
N ALA A 176 -0.93 23.43 -4.14
CA ALA A 176 -1.73 23.78 -2.97
C ALA A 176 -2.08 22.55 -2.13
N ALA A 177 -2.51 21.46 -2.77
CA ALA A 177 -2.77 20.20 -2.10
C ALA A 177 -1.51 19.57 -1.47
N GLN A 178 -0.34 19.64 -2.13
CA GLN A 178 0.93 19.18 -1.52
C GLN A 178 1.29 20.01 -0.29
N ARG A 179 1.20 21.34 -0.39
CA ARG A 179 1.50 22.25 0.72
C ARG A 179 0.63 21.97 1.92
N GLY A 180 -0.69 21.89 1.74
CA GLY A 180 -1.62 21.56 2.83
C GLY A 180 -1.38 20.19 3.47
N ARG A 181 -0.80 19.23 2.73
CA ARG A 181 -0.37 17.93 3.29
C ARG A 181 0.94 18.04 4.08
N LEU A 182 1.91 18.82 3.60
CA LEU A 182 3.19 19.01 4.25
C LEU A 182 3.04 19.80 5.55
N GLU A 183 2.22 20.84 5.55
CA GLU A 183 1.89 21.64 6.75
C GLU A 183 1.30 20.75 7.85
N ARG A 184 0.38 19.85 7.51
CA ARG A 184 -0.19 18.87 8.47
C ARG A 184 0.81 17.83 9.01
N LYS A 185 1.92 17.60 8.31
CA LYS A 185 3.01 16.75 8.81
C LYS A 185 3.97 17.50 9.73
N THR A 186 4.16 18.80 9.50
CA THR A 186 5.25 19.60 10.07
C THR A 186 4.79 20.52 11.21
N LYS A 187 3.54 20.98 11.20
CA LYS A 187 2.94 21.80 12.26
C LYS A 187 1.74 21.07 12.87
N PRO A 188 1.90 20.37 14.00
CA PRO A 188 0.76 20.15 14.89
C PRO A 188 0.35 21.52 15.41
N GLU A 189 -0.63 22.15 14.77
CA GLU A 189 -1.28 23.33 15.29
C GLU A 189 -1.70 23.05 16.75
N GLN A 190 -1.49 24.02 17.65
CA GLN A 190 -1.67 23.91 19.10
C GLN A 190 -2.84 22.97 19.49
N GLY A 191 -2.51 21.75 19.93
CA GLY A 191 -3.47 20.75 20.41
C GLY A 191 -4.01 19.74 19.36
N ARG A 192 -3.78 19.91 18.05
CA ARG A 192 -4.15 18.94 17.02
C ARG A 192 -2.96 18.05 16.67
N LYS A 193 -2.98 16.81 17.19
CA LYS A 193 -2.03 15.75 16.79
C LYS A 193 -2.08 15.58 15.26
N GLY A 194 -0.94 15.75 14.59
CA GLY A 194 -0.82 15.51 13.16
C GLY A 194 -1.33 14.11 12.77
N SER A 195 -1.79 13.95 11.52
CA SER A 195 -2.41 12.71 11.03
C SER A 195 -1.45 11.51 10.99
N GLY A 196 -0.15 11.74 11.21
CA GLY A 196 0.81 10.69 11.57
C GLY A 196 0.82 10.54 13.08
N GLY A 197 -0.16 9.84 13.64
CA GLY A 197 -0.10 9.47 15.05
C GLY A 197 1.23 8.77 15.33
N PRO A 198 1.86 8.99 16.50
CA PRO A 198 3.08 8.28 16.86
C PRO A 198 2.84 6.78 16.68
N LYS A 199 3.76 6.07 16.03
CA LYS A 199 3.88 4.63 16.27
C LYS A 199 4.22 4.52 17.75
N GLY A 200 3.23 4.20 18.58
CA GLY A 200 3.43 4.10 20.02
C GLY A 200 4.61 3.18 20.30
N LYS A 201 5.49 3.59 21.23
CA LYS A 201 6.56 2.73 21.75
C LYS A 201 6.00 1.53 22.54
N HIS A 202 4.68 1.49 22.75
CA HIS A 202 3.96 0.48 23.52
C HIS A 202 2.96 -0.26 22.63
N PHE A 203 2.73 -1.55 22.92
CA PHE A 203 1.65 -2.34 22.31
C PHE A 203 0.29 -1.81 22.81
N THR A 204 -0.29 -0.85 22.08
CA THR A 204 -1.58 -0.24 22.45
C THR A 204 -2.80 -1.10 22.11
N ASN A 205 -2.63 -2.23 21.41
CA ASN A 205 -3.73 -3.12 21.02
C ASN A 205 -3.30 -4.59 21.10
N LEU A 206 -3.71 -5.28 22.17
CA LEU A 206 -3.49 -6.71 22.44
C LEU A 206 -4.21 -7.60 21.42
N PHE A 207 -5.33 -7.13 20.87
CA PHE A 207 -6.18 -7.91 19.95
C PHE A 207 -5.85 -7.68 18.48
N SER A 208 -4.69 -7.09 18.19
CA SER A 208 -4.20 -6.88 16.83
C SER A 208 -4.11 -8.22 16.09
N LYS A 209 -4.81 -8.33 14.95
CA LYS A 209 -4.93 -9.56 14.13
C LYS A 209 -5.69 -10.73 14.77
N LEU A 210 -6.19 -10.58 16.00
CA LEU A 210 -7.01 -11.59 16.69
C LEU A 210 -8.50 -11.25 16.61
N ALA A 211 -8.86 -9.98 16.80
CA ALA A 211 -10.25 -9.56 16.79
C ALA A 211 -10.83 -9.47 15.37
N VAL A 212 -11.91 -10.22 15.15
CA VAL A 212 -12.72 -10.22 13.93
C VAL A 212 -14.16 -9.85 14.27
N CYS A 213 -14.84 -9.19 13.35
CA CYS A 213 -16.24 -8.83 13.47
C CYS A 213 -17.11 -10.06 13.20
N ASP A 214 -17.97 -10.43 14.15
CA ASP A 214 -18.86 -11.59 14.02
C ASP A 214 -19.82 -11.46 12.81
N TYR A 215 -20.38 -10.27 12.61
CA TYR A 215 -21.33 -9.99 11.52
C TYR A 215 -20.76 -10.12 10.09
N CYS A 216 -19.46 -9.87 9.89
CA CYS A 216 -18.90 -9.82 8.52
C CYS A 216 -17.56 -10.53 8.34
N GLY A 217 -17.03 -11.16 9.41
CA GLY A 217 -15.74 -11.84 9.43
C GLY A 217 -14.52 -10.95 9.16
N LYS A 218 -14.68 -9.62 9.11
CA LYS A 218 -13.56 -8.70 8.81
C LYS A 218 -12.82 -8.25 10.07
N PRO A 219 -11.54 -7.89 9.96
CA PRO A 219 -10.75 -7.45 11.11
C PRO A 219 -11.37 -6.25 11.82
N MET A 220 -11.22 -6.23 13.15
CA MET A 220 -11.53 -5.11 14.02
C MET A 220 -10.30 -4.19 14.16
N HIS A 221 -10.51 -2.87 14.12
CA HIS A 221 -9.47 -1.86 14.27
C HIS A 221 -9.56 -1.15 15.61
N TYR A 222 -8.40 -0.99 16.25
CA TYR A 222 -8.26 -0.12 17.40
C TYR A 222 -8.33 1.35 17.00
N GLN A 223 -9.18 2.12 17.67
CA GLN A 223 -9.38 3.54 17.47
C GLN A 223 -9.29 4.27 18.82
N ASN A 224 -8.23 5.05 19.00
CA ASN A 224 -8.06 5.91 20.16
C ASN A 224 -8.66 7.31 19.86
N LYS A 225 -9.64 7.75 20.65
CA LYS A 225 -10.30 9.07 20.52
C LYS A 225 -9.80 10.11 21.53
N GLY A 226 -8.62 9.89 22.13
CA GLY A 226 -8.03 10.77 23.13
C GLY A 226 -8.22 10.24 24.55
N THR A 227 -7.85 11.08 25.52
CA THR A 227 -7.94 10.76 26.94
C THR A 227 -9.32 11.05 27.52
N PRO A 228 -9.76 10.29 28.53
CA PRO A 228 -10.98 10.58 29.29
C PRO A 228 -10.97 12.01 29.86
N PRO A 229 -12.15 12.61 30.14
CA PRO A 229 -13.49 12.02 30.06
C PRO A 229 -14.13 12.08 28.66
N LYS A 230 -13.62 12.94 27.76
CA LYS A 230 -14.18 13.14 26.41
C LYS A 230 -13.67 12.14 25.36
N GLY A 231 -12.49 11.56 25.58
CA GLY A 231 -11.86 10.58 24.70
C GLY A 231 -11.84 9.18 25.32
N GLN A 232 -12.05 8.17 24.50
CA GLN A 232 -11.98 6.77 24.88
C GLN A 232 -11.35 5.94 23.75
N SER A 233 -10.97 4.71 24.05
CA SER A 233 -10.44 3.77 23.06
C SER A 233 -11.48 2.73 22.68
N TYR A 234 -11.51 2.34 21.41
CA TYR A 234 -12.54 1.46 20.87
C TYR A 234 -11.98 0.41 19.92
N LEU A 235 -12.65 -0.74 19.82
CA LEU A 235 -12.57 -1.65 18.67
C LEU A 235 -13.76 -1.39 17.73
N VAL A 236 -13.46 -1.24 16.44
CA VAL A 236 -14.47 -0.94 15.41
C VAL A 236 -14.27 -1.83 14.20
N CYS A 237 -15.35 -2.38 13.65
CA CYS A 237 -15.28 -3.19 12.43
C CYS A 237 -14.76 -2.37 11.25
N SER A 238 -13.81 -2.94 10.50
CA SER A 238 -13.21 -2.31 9.32
C SER A 238 -14.19 -2.01 8.19
N LYS A 239 -15.24 -2.82 7.99
CA LYS A 239 -16.30 -2.55 7.02
C LYS A 239 -17.28 -1.49 7.50
N ALA A 240 -17.76 -1.62 8.74
CA ALA A 240 -18.66 -0.64 9.35
C ALA A 240 -18.05 0.77 9.36
N LEU A 241 -16.77 0.89 9.71
CA LEU A 241 -16.04 2.16 9.68
C LEU A 241 -16.01 2.83 8.29
N ARG A 242 -16.11 2.04 7.23
CA ARG A 242 -16.07 2.51 5.83
C ARG A 242 -17.46 2.55 5.18
N ASN A 243 -18.52 2.33 5.96
CA ASN A 243 -19.89 2.18 5.46
C ASN A 243 -20.01 1.12 4.33
N ASP A 244 -19.25 0.02 4.46
CA ASP A 244 -19.07 -1.00 3.42
C ASP A 244 -19.91 -2.26 3.73
N GLY A 245 -21.21 -2.06 3.94
CA GLY A 245 -22.22 -3.12 4.04
C GLY A 245 -22.04 -4.07 5.24
N CYS A 246 -21.73 -3.54 6.43
CA CYS A 246 -21.71 -4.32 7.66
C CYS A 246 -22.78 -3.79 8.61
N GLU A 247 -23.60 -4.70 9.15
CA GLU A 247 -24.70 -4.41 10.08
C GLU A 247 -24.23 -3.97 11.47
N MET A 248 -22.94 -4.08 11.75
CA MET A 248 -22.37 -3.62 13.00
C MET A 248 -22.38 -2.09 13.07
N ILE A 249 -23.30 -1.51 13.86
CA ILE A 249 -23.42 -0.05 14.04
C ILE A 249 -22.56 0.45 15.21
N GLY A 250 -22.25 -0.42 16.18
CA GLY A 250 -21.59 -0.07 17.44
C GLY A 250 -20.06 -0.03 17.41
N ARG A 251 -19.48 0.65 18.40
CA ARG A 251 -18.05 0.58 18.75
C ARG A 251 -17.91 -0.12 20.09
N TRP A 252 -17.00 -1.07 20.20
CA TRP A 252 -16.72 -1.74 21.48
C TRP A 252 -15.74 -0.90 22.26
N ARG A 253 -16.06 -0.57 23.51
CA ARG A 253 -15.11 0.07 24.42
C ARG A 253 -13.94 -0.88 24.65
N TYR A 254 -12.73 -0.43 24.34
CA TYR A 254 -11.55 -1.28 24.31
C TYR A 254 -11.19 -1.81 25.70
N ASP A 255 -11.32 -0.97 26.72
CA ASP A 255 -11.08 -1.31 28.12
C ASP A 255 -12.04 -2.37 28.64
N GLN A 256 -13.34 -2.23 28.35
CA GLN A 256 -14.34 -3.23 28.71
C GLN A 256 -14.08 -4.56 27.99
N PHE A 257 -13.87 -4.50 26.67
CA PHE A 257 -13.59 -5.69 25.87
C PHE A 257 -12.31 -6.41 26.33
N GLU A 258 -11.28 -5.65 26.72
CA GLU A 258 -10.04 -6.20 27.26
C GLU A 258 -10.27 -6.97 28.55
N ILE A 259 -11.03 -6.39 29.49
CA ILE A 259 -11.41 -7.04 30.74
C ILE A 259 -12.21 -8.30 30.45
N ASP A 260 -13.25 -8.23 29.62
CA ASP A 260 -14.13 -9.36 29.34
C ASP A 260 -13.35 -10.55 28.74
N VAL A 261 -12.43 -10.30 27.81
CA VAL A 261 -11.63 -11.35 27.17
C VAL A 261 -10.53 -11.90 28.09
N LEU A 262 -9.89 -11.06 28.90
CA LEU A 262 -8.79 -11.48 29.77
C LEU A 262 -9.27 -12.10 31.10
N VAL A 263 -10.45 -11.73 31.58
CA VAL A 263 -11.06 -12.24 32.83
C VAL A 263 -11.93 -13.48 32.60
N LEU A 264 -12.07 -13.95 31.35
CA LEU A 264 -12.74 -15.21 30.96
C LEU A 264 -12.07 -16.52 31.48
N ARG A 265 -11.34 -16.46 32.60
CA ARG A 265 -10.93 -17.62 33.38
C ARG A 265 -11.31 -17.43 34.85
N ARG A 266 -12.49 -17.92 35.21
CA ARG A 266 -12.79 -18.68 36.45
C ARG A 266 -14.28 -19.03 36.49
N THR A 267 -14.69 -19.94 35.62
CA THR A 267 -15.85 -20.81 35.86
C THR A 267 -15.52 -22.17 35.26
N ALA A 268 -14.81 -22.95 36.07
CA ALA A 268 -14.90 -24.40 36.05
C ALA A 268 -16.05 -24.78 37.01
#